data_AF-A0A3D4IJ26-F1
#
_entry.id   AF-A0A3D4IJ26-F1
#
_cell.length_a   1.000
_cell.length_b   1.000
_cell.length_c   1.000
_cell.angle_alpha   90.00
_cell.angle_beta   90.00
_cell.angle_gamma   90.00
#
_symmetry.space_group_name_H-M   'P 1'
#
loop_
_entity.id
_entity.type
_entity.pdbx_description
1 polymer ?
#
loop_
_entity_poly.entity_id
_entity_poly.type
_entity_poly.pdbx_seq_one_letter_code
_entity_poly.pdbx_strand_id
1 'polypeptide(L)'
;TSLRSRQNTTGAGQKSDKKKTELISDWTNYQIPWTLGLNFSYGYTAGFTASIKSQHRAILDASFNFQLTEKWRLEGRSGFDLVSASVTSTDLSVYRDLHCWEMAFSVRPFGKYQSFQFRLNVKSGKLRSILRLEHPKSDIRSSLTDIIR
;
A
#
# COMPACT_ATOMS: atom_id res chain seq x y z
N THR A 1 -28.86 2.25 73.82
CA THR A 1 -29.89 2.52 72.80
C THR A 1 -29.20 3.08 71.57
N SER A 2 -28.85 2.19 70.63
CA SER A 2 -29.21 2.25 69.19
C SER A 2 -28.43 3.26 68.35
N LEU A 3 -27.98 3.02 67.12
CA LEU A 3 -27.92 1.87 66.21
C LEU A 3 -26.99 2.35 65.05
N ARG A 4 -26.26 1.40 64.45
CA ARG A 4 -25.59 1.40 63.13
C ARG A 4 -26.06 2.46 62.10
N SER A 5 -25.13 2.92 61.27
CA SER A 5 -25.09 2.50 59.86
C SER A 5 -23.75 2.81 59.18
N ARG A 6 -22.99 1.75 58.88
CA ARG A 6 -21.93 1.74 57.87
C ARG A 6 -22.60 1.79 56.49
N GLN A 7 -22.13 2.64 55.60
CA GLN A 7 -22.23 2.37 54.17
C GLN A 7 -20.81 2.23 53.60
N ASN A 8 -20.34 0.98 53.62
CA ASN A 8 -19.31 0.50 52.70
C ASN A 8 -20.08 -0.03 51.48
N THR A 9 -20.13 0.73 50.39
CA THR A 9 -20.68 0.25 49.12
C THR A 9 -19.54 -0.36 48.30
N THR A 10 -19.38 -1.65 48.58
CA THR A 10 -18.95 -2.76 47.73
C THR A 10 -18.69 -2.43 46.25
N GLY A 11 -17.42 -2.63 45.84
CA GLY A 11 -16.98 -2.65 44.44
C GLY A 11 -17.52 -3.83 43.64
N ALA A 12 -18.71 -3.66 43.07
CA ALA A 12 -19.32 -4.64 42.14
C ALA A 12 -19.79 -4.03 40.79
N GLY A 13 -19.45 -2.77 40.49
CA GLY A 13 -19.88 -2.10 39.24
C GLY A 13 -18.82 -2.01 38.13
N GLN A 14 -17.54 -2.25 38.41
CA GLN A 14 -16.46 -1.84 37.49
C GLN A 14 -16.10 -2.84 36.36
N LYS A 15 -16.66 -4.05 36.34
CA LYS A 15 -16.31 -5.06 35.31
C LYS A 15 -17.12 -4.94 34.01
N SER A 16 -18.36 -4.45 34.08
CA SER A 16 -19.23 -4.33 32.89
C SER A 16 -18.83 -3.12 32.02
N ASP A 17 -18.54 -1.98 32.65
CA ASP A 17 -18.15 -0.76 31.94
C ASP A 17 -16.76 -0.86 31.31
N LYS A 18 -15.79 -1.52 31.95
CA LYS A 18 -14.46 -1.75 31.36
C LYS A 18 -14.53 -2.64 30.13
N LYS A 19 -15.27 -3.75 30.19
CA LYS A 19 -15.43 -4.65 29.05
C LYS A 19 -16.18 -3.98 27.90
N LYS A 20 -17.19 -3.17 28.20
CA LYS A 20 -17.91 -2.37 27.20
C LYS A 20 -17.03 -1.28 26.59
N THR A 21 -16.18 -0.63 27.39
CA THR A 21 -15.24 0.42 26.94
C THR A 21 -14.10 -0.17 26.10
N GLU A 22 -13.56 -1.34 26.47
CA GLU A 22 -12.57 -2.07 25.67
C GLU A 22 -13.14 -2.51 24.31
N LEU A 23 -14.35 -3.06 24.32
CA LEU A 23 -15.07 -3.41 23.10
C LEU A 23 -15.25 -2.17 22.20
N ILE A 24 -15.75 -1.05 22.74
CA ILE A 24 -15.91 0.21 21.99
C ILE A 24 -14.57 0.74 21.45
N SER A 25 -13.47 0.60 22.20
CA SER A 25 -12.14 1.07 21.78
C SER A 25 -11.57 0.33 20.56
N ASP A 26 -11.92 -0.95 20.40
CA ASP A 26 -11.42 -1.79 19.30
C ASP A 26 -12.12 -1.45 17.97
N TRP A 27 -13.40 -1.07 18.00
CA TRP A 27 -14.12 -0.59 16.80
C TRP A 27 -13.75 0.84 16.39
N THR A 28 -13.24 1.67 17.32
CA THR A 28 -12.84 3.06 17.00
C THR A 28 -11.48 3.18 16.32
N ASN A 29 -10.66 2.13 16.26
CA ASN A 29 -9.36 2.12 15.59
C ASN A 29 -9.39 1.53 14.16
N TYR A 30 -10.56 1.45 13.52
CA TYR A 30 -10.66 1.02 12.14
C TYR A 30 -10.23 2.13 11.18
N GLN A 31 -8.95 2.17 10.84
CA GLN A 31 -8.42 3.01 9.76
C GLN A 31 -8.74 2.35 8.42
N ILE A 32 -9.61 2.99 7.64
CA ILE A 32 -10.00 2.52 6.31
C ILE A 32 -8.75 2.55 5.41
N PRO A 33 -8.23 1.38 4.96
CA PRO A 33 -6.93 1.30 4.29
C PRO A 33 -7.03 1.58 2.78
N TRP A 34 -8.10 2.25 2.36
CA TRP A 34 -8.37 2.51 0.94
C TRP A 34 -8.85 3.93 0.70
N THR A 35 -8.56 4.44 -0.50
CA THR A 35 -8.99 5.73 -0.99
C THR A 35 -9.56 5.56 -2.38
N LEU A 36 -10.74 6.13 -2.61
CA LEU A 36 -11.37 6.19 -3.92
C LEU A 36 -11.54 7.66 -4.30
N GLY A 37 -11.15 7.98 -5.53
CA GLY A 37 -11.31 9.30 -6.11
C GLY A 37 -12.06 9.17 -7.42
N LEU A 38 -13.11 9.97 -7.60
CA LEU A 38 -13.84 10.11 -8.85
C LEU A 38 -13.79 11.58 -9.24
N ASN A 39 -13.36 11.85 -10.47
CA ASN A 39 -13.28 13.19 -11.01
C ASN A 39 -14.03 13.21 -12.34
N PHE A 40 -14.94 14.16 -12.48
CA PHE A 40 -15.71 14.35 -13.69
C PHE A 40 -15.46 15.75 -14.24
N SER A 41 -15.11 15.84 -15.52
CA SER A 41 -14.83 17.08 -16.21
C SER A 41 -15.61 17.17 -17.51
N TYR A 42 -16.31 18.28 -17.70
CA TYR A 42 -17.02 18.59 -18.94
C TYR A 42 -16.49 19.90 -19.52
N GLY A 43 -16.19 19.88 -20.82
CA GLY A 43 -15.70 21.02 -21.57
C GLY A 43 -16.45 21.17 -22.89
N TYR A 44 -16.72 22.42 -23.26
CA TYR A 44 -17.28 22.79 -24.55
C TYR A 44 -16.38 23.82 -25.21
N THR A 45 -16.04 23.59 -26.47
CA THR A 45 -15.27 24.54 -27.28
C THR A 45 -16.08 24.87 -28.53
N ALA A 46 -16.51 26.12 -28.63
CA ALA A 46 -17.26 26.61 -29.79
C ALA A 46 -16.32 26.76 -30.99
N GLY A 47 -16.74 26.26 -32.15
CA GLY A 47 -16.08 26.54 -33.41
C GLY A 47 -16.48 27.91 -33.95
N PHE A 48 -15.52 28.79 -34.24
CA PHE A 48 -15.78 30.16 -34.70
C PHE A 48 -15.75 30.32 -36.22
N THR A 49 -15.58 29.23 -36.98
CA THR A 49 -15.48 29.24 -38.45
C THR A 49 -16.05 27.94 -39.00
N ALA A 50 -16.57 27.95 -40.24
CA ALA A 50 -17.16 26.76 -40.88
C ALA A 50 -16.24 25.52 -40.91
N SER A 51 -14.93 25.71 -40.90
CA SER A 51 -13.93 24.62 -40.85
C SER A 51 -13.64 24.08 -39.45
N ILE A 52 -13.97 24.82 -38.39
CA ILE A 52 -13.74 24.40 -37.00
C ILE A 52 -15.09 23.96 -36.44
N LYS A 53 -15.26 22.64 -36.25
CA LYS A 53 -16.46 22.10 -35.61
C LYS A 53 -16.40 22.34 -34.10
N SER A 54 -17.53 22.65 -33.50
CA SER A 54 -17.65 22.67 -32.03
C SER A 54 -17.33 21.30 -31.45
N GLN A 55 -16.56 21.28 -30.36
CA GLN A 55 -16.12 20.06 -29.70
C GLN A 55 -16.70 19.97 -28.29
N HIS A 56 -17.24 18.80 -27.97
CA HIS A 56 -17.66 18.43 -26.64
C HIS A 56 -16.65 17.45 -26.07
N ARG A 57 -16.29 17.62 -24.80
CA ARG A 57 -15.40 16.70 -24.08
C ARG A 57 -16.01 16.42 -22.72
N ALA A 58 -16.22 15.15 -22.41
CA ALA A 58 -16.70 14.71 -21.11
C ALA A 58 -15.79 13.58 -20.64
N ILE A 59 -15.01 13.80 -19.58
CA ILE A 59 -14.10 12.81 -19.02
C ILE A 59 -14.54 12.45 -17.63
N LEU A 60 -14.55 11.16 -17.35
CA LEU A 60 -14.63 10.59 -16.03
C LEU A 60 -13.31 9.89 -15.72
N ASP A 61 -12.60 10.38 -14.72
CA ASP A 61 -11.42 9.73 -14.16
C ASP A 61 -11.79 9.07 -12.83
N ALA A 62 -11.45 7.80 -12.69
CA ALA A 62 -11.56 7.05 -11.45
C ALA A 62 -10.16 6.66 -10.98
N SER A 63 -9.89 6.81 -9.69
CA SER A 63 -8.66 6.40 -9.04
C SER A 63 -8.96 5.62 -7.77
N PHE A 64 -8.18 4.59 -7.50
CA PHE A 64 -8.25 3.84 -6.26
C PHE A 64 -6.85 3.56 -5.75
N ASN A 65 -6.70 3.59 -4.43
CA ASN A 65 -5.51 3.13 -3.73
C ASN A 65 -5.98 2.23 -2.59
N PHE A 66 -5.56 0.99 -2.57
CA PHE A 66 -5.96 -0.01 -1.59
C PHE A 66 -4.71 -0.62 -0.94
N GLN A 67 -4.59 -0.46 0.36
CA GLN A 67 -3.55 -1.04 1.17
C GLN A 67 -4.06 -2.38 1.71
N LEU A 68 -3.86 -3.48 0.96
CA LEU A 68 -4.38 -4.80 1.34
C LEU A 68 -3.80 -5.28 2.68
N THR A 69 -2.51 -5.05 2.88
CA THR A 69 -1.79 -5.29 4.14
C THR A 69 -0.66 -4.26 4.26
N GLU A 70 0.05 -4.21 5.39
CA GLU A 70 1.19 -3.29 5.60
C GLU A 70 2.26 -3.37 4.48
N LYS A 71 2.38 -4.52 3.81
CA LYS A 71 3.41 -4.77 2.79
C LYS A 71 2.87 -4.80 1.37
N TRP A 72 1.55 -4.73 1.17
CA TRP A 72 0.90 -4.78 -0.13
C TRP A 72 0.12 -3.50 -0.38
N ARG A 73 0.42 -2.82 -1.49
CA ARG A 73 -0.30 -1.64 -1.94
C ARG A 73 -0.70 -1.81 -3.40
N LEU A 74 -1.98 -1.64 -3.68
CA LEU A 74 -2.52 -1.68 -5.03
C LEU A 74 -3.05 -0.28 -5.34
N GLU A 75 -2.65 0.24 -6.48
CA GLU A 75 -3.07 1.54 -6.97
C GLU A 75 -3.57 1.36 -8.39
N GLY A 76 -4.64 2.04 -8.74
CA GLY A 76 -5.12 2.05 -10.12
C GLY A 76 -5.82 3.35 -10.44
N ARG A 77 -5.72 3.74 -11.71
CA ARG A 77 -6.48 4.85 -12.27
C ARG A 77 -7.01 4.47 -13.64
N SER A 78 -8.20 4.95 -13.97
CA SER A 78 -8.83 4.74 -15.26
C SER A 78 -9.55 6.01 -15.69
N GLY A 79 -9.27 6.48 -16.91
CA GLY A 79 -9.96 7.59 -17.54
C GLY A 79 -10.90 7.10 -18.64
N PHE A 80 -12.11 7.63 -18.68
CA PHE A 80 -13.15 7.29 -19.64
C PHE A 80 -13.69 8.57 -20.29
N ASP A 81 -13.66 8.64 -21.62
CA ASP A 81 -14.25 9.72 -22.39
C ASP A 81 -15.69 9.34 -22.76
N LEU A 82 -16.68 10.02 -22.16
CA LEU A 82 -18.09 9.72 -22.36
C LEU A 82 -18.62 10.17 -23.73
N VAL A 83 -17.97 11.12 -24.39
CA VAL A 83 -18.42 11.62 -25.70
C VAL A 83 -18.07 10.61 -26.79
N SER A 84 -16.87 10.05 -26.72
CA SER A 84 -16.39 8.99 -27.62
C SER A 84 -16.68 7.56 -27.11
N ALA A 85 -17.32 7.44 -25.94
CA ALA A 85 -17.62 6.19 -25.26
C ALA A 85 -16.41 5.24 -25.16
N SER A 86 -15.22 5.80 -24.95
CA SER A 86 -13.95 5.07 -25.04
C SER A 86 -13.11 5.23 -23.79
N VAL A 87 -12.42 4.17 -23.40
CA VAL A 87 -11.42 4.21 -22.31
C VAL A 87 -10.17 4.93 -22.82
N THR A 88 -9.78 6.00 -22.15
CA THR A 88 -8.63 6.84 -22.54
C THR A 88 -7.32 6.20 -22.09
N SER A 89 -7.21 5.89 -20.80
CA SER A 89 -6.02 5.31 -20.20
C SER A 89 -6.36 4.60 -18.90
N THR A 90 -5.85 3.39 -18.73
CA THR A 90 -5.95 2.65 -17.47
C THR A 90 -4.55 2.30 -17.01
N ASP A 91 -4.15 2.73 -15.82
CA ASP A 91 -2.89 2.36 -15.20
C ASP A 91 -3.18 1.57 -13.93
N LEU A 92 -2.46 0.47 -13.76
CA LEU A 92 -2.54 -0.39 -12.58
C LEU A 92 -1.12 -0.55 -12.04
N SER A 93 -0.96 -0.38 -10.73
CA SER A 93 0.31 -0.54 -10.04
C SER A 93 0.14 -1.39 -8.79
N VAL A 94 1.03 -2.35 -8.61
CA VAL A 94 1.07 -3.24 -7.46
C VAL A 94 2.46 -3.13 -6.84
N TYR A 95 2.49 -2.84 -5.54
CA TYR A 95 3.71 -2.74 -4.75
C TYR A 95 3.71 -3.80 -3.66
N ARG A 96 4.87 -4.44 -3.47
CA ARG A 96 5.11 -5.44 -2.45
C ARG A 96 6.47 -5.27 -1.78
N ASP A 97 6.47 -5.14 -0.47
CA ASP A 97 7.69 -5.08 0.35
C ASP A 97 8.04 -6.47 0.93
N LEU A 98 9.11 -7.10 0.48
CA LEU A 98 9.65 -8.37 0.99
C LEU A 98 10.86 -8.14 1.91
N HIS A 99 10.74 -7.22 2.87
CA HIS A 99 11.69 -6.97 3.98
C HIS A 99 13.09 -6.49 3.56
N CYS A 100 13.80 -7.26 2.75
CA CYS A 100 15.07 -6.88 2.14
C CYS A 100 14.89 -6.43 0.70
N TRP A 101 13.81 -6.86 0.04
CA TRP A 101 13.56 -6.61 -1.38
C TRP A 101 12.26 -5.83 -1.51
N GLU A 102 12.19 -4.92 -2.47
CA GLU A 102 10.96 -4.25 -2.84
C GLU A 102 10.63 -4.53 -4.30
N MET A 103 9.38 -4.85 -4.55
CA MET A 103 8.85 -5.11 -5.87
C MET A 103 7.79 -4.08 -6.21
N ALA A 104 7.87 -3.53 -7.41
CA ALA A 104 6.84 -2.70 -8.00
C ALA A 104 6.55 -3.20 -9.42
N PHE A 105 5.27 -3.44 -9.70
CA PHE A 105 4.79 -3.78 -11.02
C PHE A 105 3.77 -2.73 -11.44
N SER A 106 4.00 -2.09 -12.58
CA SER A 106 3.10 -1.09 -13.16
C SER A 106 2.77 -1.48 -14.59
N VAL A 107 1.49 -1.51 -14.93
CA VAL A 107 1.00 -1.90 -16.25
C VAL A 107 -0.08 -0.94 -16.72
N ARG A 108 -0.02 -0.61 -18.02
CA ARG A 108 -1.07 0.12 -18.73
C ARG A 108 -1.61 -0.79 -19.84
N PRO A 109 -2.71 -1.54 -19.57
CA PRO A 109 -3.25 -2.50 -20.53
C PRO A 109 -3.99 -1.84 -21.69
N PHE A 110 -4.61 -0.69 -21.47
CA PHE A 110 -5.47 -0.02 -22.44
C PHE A 110 -5.00 1.42 -22.71
N GLY A 111 -5.20 1.87 -23.95
CA GLY A 111 -4.85 3.21 -24.42
C GLY A 111 -3.84 3.17 -25.57
N LYS A 112 -3.50 4.36 -26.11
CA LYS A 112 -2.60 4.51 -27.26
C LYS A 112 -1.17 4.04 -26.98
N TYR A 113 -0.75 4.07 -25.72
CA TYR A 113 0.59 3.68 -25.29
C TYR A 113 0.46 2.57 -24.27
N GLN A 114 0.61 1.32 -24.69
CA GLN A 114 0.64 0.19 -23.77
C GLN A 114 2.06 0.03 -23.22
N SER A 115 2.19 -0.24 -21.92
CA SER A 115 3.49 -0.41 -21.29
C SER A 115 3.39 -1.32 -20.07
N PHE A 116 4.42 -2.12 -19.85
CA PHE A 116 4.60 -2.88 -18.62
C PHE A 116 5.96 -2.53 -18.02
N GLN A 117 6.02 -2.39 -16.71
CA GLN A 117 7.25 -2.13 -15.98
C GLN A 117 7.28 -2.99 -14.72
N PHE A 118 8.34 -3.77 -14.59
CA PHE A 118 8.64 -4.51 -13.37
C PHE A 118 9.95 -3.98 -12.79
N ARG A 119 9.95 -3.68 -11.50
CA ARG A 119 11.11 -3.17 -10.77
C ARG A 119 11.30 -4.02 -9.51
N LEU A 120 12.54 -4.48 -9.32
CA LEU A 120 12.98 -5.21 -8.15
C LEU A 120 14.23 -4.53 -7.60
N ASN A 121 14.17 -4.00 -6.40
CA ASN A 121 15.32 -3.37 -5.74
C ASN A 121 15.66 -4.10 -4.44
N VAL A 122 16.94 -4.13 -4.07
CA VAL A 122 17.43 -4.62 -2.79
C VAL A 122 17.63 -3.43 -1.83
N LYS A 123 16.98 -3.46 -0.68
CA LYS A 123 17.15 -2.46 0.39
C LYS A 123 18.56 -2.60 0.98
N SER A 124 19.33 -1.50 0.94
CA SER A 124 20.78 -1.43 1.16
C SER A 124 21.29 -1.83 2.56
N GLY A 125 20.42 -2.16 3.52
CA GLY A 125 20.82 -2.57 4.87
C GLY A 125 21.35 -4.01 5.00
N LYS A 126 21.05 -4.91 4.04
CA LYS A 126 21.30 -6.36 4.18
C LYS A 126 22.49 -6.90 3.37
N LEU A 127 23.07 -6.11 2.47
CA LEU A 127 24.23 -6.54 1.69
C LEU A 127 25.45 -6.87 2.57
N ARG A 128 25.53 -6.30 3.78
CA ARG A 128 26.61 -6.59 4.74
C ARG A 128 26.54 -7.98 5.38
N SER A 129 25.36 -8.61 5.49
CA SER A 129 25.25 -9.92 6.14
C SER A 129 25.54 -11.09 5.18
N ILE A 130 25.25 -10.93 3.88
CA ILE A 130 25.53 -11.96 2.87
C ILE A 130 27.02 -11.98 2.49
N LEU A 131 27.68 -10.81 2.43
CA LEU A 131 29.14 -10.73 2.19
C LEU A 131 29.99 -11.19 3.40
N ARG A 132 29.39 -11.48 4.56
CA ARG A 132 30.11 -11.90 5.78
C ARG A 132 30.02 -13.41 6.05
N LEU A 133 29.45 -14.17 5.12
CA LEU A 133 29.48 -15.64 5.10
C LEU A 133 30.60 -16.16 4.18
N GLU A 134 31.79 -15.57 4.26
CA GLU A 134 33.01 -16.21 3.74
C GLU A 134 33.62 -16.98 4.92
N HIS A 135 33.60 -18.31 4.83
CA HIS A 135 34.12 -19.23 5.84
C HIS A 135 35.52 -18.80 6.30
N PRO A 136 35.79 -18.67 7.62
CA PRO A 136 37.17 -18.62 8.09
C PRO A 136 37.82 -19.95 7.72
N LYS A 137 38.68 -19.94 6.69
CA LYS A 137 39.55 -21.08 6.39
C LYS A 137 40.45 -21.27 7.61
N SER A 138 40.11 -22.28 8.39
CA SER A 138 40.91 -22.86 9.45
C SER A 138 42.33 -23.11 8.93
N ASP A 139 43.28 -22.52 9.65
CA ASP A 139 44.71 -22.80 9.73
C ASP A 139 45.32 -23.73 8.67
N ILE A 140 46.08 -23.12 7.75
CA ILE A 140 47.04 -23.78 6.83
C ILE A 140 48.34 -24.20 7.56
N ARG A 141 48.41 -24.04 8.89
CA ARG A 141 49.63 -24.23 9.69
C ARG A 141 50.05 -25.69 9.95
N SER A 142 49.25 -26.69 9.56
CA SER A 142 49.59 -28.11 9.80
C SER A 142 50.35 -28.80 8.66
N SER A 143 50.52 -28.18 7.49
CA SER A 143 51.12 -28.86 6.32
C SER A 143 52.66 -28.71 6.20
N LEU A 144 53.32 -27.98 7.10
CA LEU A 144 54.77 -27.74 7.03
C LEU A 144 55.58 -28.62 7.99
N THR A 145 54.93 -29.34 8.91
CA THR A 145 55.61 -30.25 9.84
C THR A 145 55.91 -31.63 9.26
N ASP A 146 55.31 -31.99 8.12
CA ASP A 146 55.53 -33.28 7.45
C ASP A 146 56.63 -33.25 6.38
N ILE A 147 57.22 -32.08 6.07
CA ILE A 147 58.28 -31.95 5.05
C ILE A 147 59.70 -32.02 5.67
N ILE A 148 59.83 -31.90 6.99
CA ILE A 148 61.13 -31.86 7.70
C ILE A 148 61.42 -33.18 8.44
N ARG A 149 60.83 -34.32 8.02
CA ARG A 149 61.13 -35.64 8.60
C ARG A 149 61.62 -36.63 7.57
#